data_AF-A0A2E8YR66-F1
#
_entry.id   AF-A0A2E8YR66-F1
#
_cell.length_a   1.000
_cell.length_b   1.000
_cell.length_c   1.000
_cell.angle_alpha   90.00
_cell.angle_beta   90.00
_cell.angle_gamma   90.00
#
_symmetry.space_group_name_H-M   'P 1'
#
loop_
_entity.id
_entity.type
_entity.pdbx_description
1 polymer ?
#
loop_
_entity_poly.entity_id
_entity_poly.type
_entity_poly.pdbx_seq_one_letter_code
_entity_poly.pdbx_strand_id
1 'polypeptide(L)' 'KKEGVDKVVEIGSGRVLSGLMKRIDKEISAISVNDPDSIESFLNSI' A
#
# COMPACT_ATOMS: atom_id res chain seq x y z
N LYS A 1 7.65 -5.25 -13.40
CA LYS A 1 6.35 -5.81 -12.94
C LYS A 1 6.06 -7.10 -13.71
N LYS A 2 6.31 -8.27 -13.11
CA LYS A 2 6.18 -9.58 -13.80
C LYS A 2 4.74 -10.11 -13.82
N GLU A 3 3.97 -9.81 -12.78
CA GLU A 3 2.61 -10.30 -12.57
C GLU A 3 1.53 -9.21 -12.79
N GLY A 4 1.87 -8.09 -13.44
CA GLY A 4 0.92 -6.98 -13.68
C GLY A 4 0.48 -6.21 -12.43
N VAL A 5 1.15 -6.38 -11.28
CA VAL A 5 0.82 -5.67 -10.04
C VAL A 5 1.48 -4.28 -10.02
N ASP A 6 0.65 -3.24 -9.90
CA ASP A 6 1.08 -1.83 -9.87
C ASP A 6 0.93 -1.15 -8.51
N LYS A 7 0.04 -1.69 -7.66
CA LYS A 7 -0.31 -1.17 -6.34
C LYS A 7 -0.28 -2.31 -5.31
N VAL A 8 0.23 -2.02 -4.11
CA VAL A 8 0.21 -2.91 -2.96
C VAL A 8 -0.48 -2.21 -1.80
N VAL A 9 -1.28 -2.96 -1.03
CA VAL A 9 -1.99 -2.46 0.14
C VAL A 9 -1.58 -3.28 1.36
N GLU A 10 -1.03 -2.62 2.37
CA GLU A 10 -0.70 -3.20 3.67
C GLU A 10 -1.89 -3.01 4.62
N ILE A 11 -2.45 -4.11 5.12
CA ILE A 11 -3.57 -4.10 6.05
C ILE A 11 -3.05 -4.49 7.44
N GLY A 12 -3.22 -3.59 8.42
CA GLY A 12 -2.80 -3.82 9.80
C GLY A 12 -2.07 -2.62 10.39
N SER A 13 -1.49 -2.81 11.58
CA SER A 13 -0.83 -1.72 12.29
C SER A 13 0.50 -1.32 11.64
N GLY A 14 0.69 -0.01 11.46
CA GLY A 14 1.94 0.56 10.96
C GLY A 14 2.05 0.60 9.44
N ARG A 15 3.30 0.63 8.95
CA ARG A 15 3.64 0.83 7.54
C ARG A 15 4.94 0.12 7.12
N VAL A 16 5.23 -1.01 7.75
CA VAL A 16 6.53 -1.70 7.60
C VAL A 16 6.63 -2.28 6.21
N LEU A 17 5.61 -3.03 5.76
CA LEU A 17 5.63 -3.68 4.45
C LEU A 17 5.64 -2.63 3.34
N SER A 18 4.86 -1.57 3.47
CA SER A 18 4.83 -0.45 2.52
C SER A 18 6.18 0.25 2.41
N GLY A 19 6.86 0.44 3.54
CA GLY A 19 8.22 0.98 3.58
C GLY A 19 9.26 0.05 2.92
N LEU A 20 9.15 -1.26 3.11
CA LEU A 20 10.00 -2.25 2.44
C LEU A 20 9.73 -2.27 0.92
N MET A 21 8.47 -2.21 0.51
CA MET A 21 8.09 -2.20 -0.91
C MET A 21 8.74 -1.03 -1.66
N LYS A 22 8.76 0.17 -1.07
CA LYS A 22 9.43 1.33 -1.67
C LYS A 22 10.96 1.18 -1.83
N ARG A 23 11.60 0.30 -1.04
CA ARG A 23 13.02 -0.04 -1.18
C ARG A 23 13.26 -1.09 -2.26
N ILE A 24 12.31 -2.01 -2.43
CA ILE A 24 12.36 -3.09 -3.42
C ILE A 24 12.05 -2.54 -4.81
N ASP A 25 11.00 -1.73 -4.93
CA ASP A 25 10.55 -1.11 -6.16
C ASP A 25 10.09 0.34 -5.85
N LYS A 26 10.80 1.33 -6.41
CA LYS A 26 10.49 2.75 -6.17
C LYS A 26 9.25 3.20 -6.92
N GLU A 27 8.93 2.53 -8.03
CA GLU A 27 7.82 2.88 -8.93
C GLU A 27 6.51 2.22 -8.50
N ILE A 28 6.55 1.19 -7.64
CA ILE A 28 5.35 0.57 -7.11
C ILE A 28 4.62 1.51 -6.14
N SER A 29 3.29 1.58 -6.27
CA SER A 29 2.48 2.28 -5.27
C SER A 29 2.27 1.38 -4.07
N ALA A 30 2.42 1.93 -2.86
CA ALA A 30 2.21 1.20 -1.61
C ALA A 30 1.34 2.05 -0.68
N ILE A 31 0.24 1.48 -0.20
CA ILE A 31 -0.77 2.13 0.65
C ILE A 31 -0.86 1.35 1.96
N SER A 32 -0.90 2.03 3.11
CA SER A 32 -1.14 1.41 4.41
C SER A 32 -2.57 1.71 4.86
N VAL A 33 -3.27 0.70 5.36
CA VAL A 33 -4.62 0.80 5.92
C VAL A 33 -4.61 0.21 7.32
N ASN A 34 -4.69 1.09 8.32
CA ASN A 34 -4.39 0.81 9.72
C ASN A 34 -5.43 1.39 10.70
N ASP A 35 -6.40 2.17 10.22
CA ASP A 35 -7.46 2.81 10.99
C ASP A 35 -8.71 3.11 10.11
N PRO A 36 -9.88 3.45 10.68
CA PRO A 36 -11.08 3.71 9.91
C PRO A 36 -10.95 4.81 8.85
N ASP A 37 -10.21 5.89 9.12
CA ASP A 37 -10.02 6.99 8.17
C ASP A 37 -9.19 6.55 6.95
N SER A 38 -8.19 5.70 7.18
CA SER A 38 -7.39 5.08 6.11
C SER A 38 -8.21 4.11 5.25
N ILE A 39 -9.25 3.46 5.81
CA ILE A 39 -10.18 2.60 5.05
C ILE A 39 -11.01 3.46 4.10
N GLU A 40 -11.63 4.53 4.60
CA GLU A 40 -12.40 5.47 3.78
C GLU A 40 -11.52 6.09 2.68
N SER A 41 -10.30 6.49 3.03
CA SER A 41 -9.33 7.02 2.05
C SER A 41 -8.99 6.00 0.96
N PHE A 42 -8.81 4.73 1.33
CA PHE A 42 -8.54 3.66 0.37
C PHE A 42 -9.74 3.41 -0.55
N LEU A 43 -10.96 3.34 -0.01
CA LEU A 43 -12.20 3.13 -0.77
C LEU A 43 -12.47 4.27 -1.78
N ASN A 44 -12.06 5.50 -1.48
CA ASN A 44 -12.16 6.64 -2.41
C ASN A 44 -11.05 6.65 -3.48
N SER A 45 -10.02 5.81 -3.36
CA SER A 45 -8.85 5.79 -4.24
C SER A 45 -8.84 4.67 -5.28
N ILE A 46 -9.84 3.79 -5.24
CA ILE A 46 -10.02 2.64 -6.13
C ILE A 46 -10.91 2.96 -7.33
#